data_AF-A0A1I6WQ24-F1
#
_entry.id   AF-A0A1I6WQ24-F1
#
_cell.length_a   1.000
_cell.length_b   1.000
_cell.length_c   1.000
_cell.angle_alpha   90.00
_cell.angle_beta   90.00
_cell.angle_gamma   90.00
#
_symmetry.space_group_name_H-M   'P 1'
#
loop_
_entity.id
_entity.type
_entity.pdbx_description
1 polymer ?
#
loop_
_entity_poly.entity_id
_entity_poly.type
_entity_poly.pdbx_seq_one_letter_code
_entity_poly.pdbx_strand_id
1 'polypeptide(L)'
;MFMQSPGQMQNPGQAQINMSVQQKAMYLTGRLVGISLRNGQGVSGVICGVQGGEVYVMQYLYASQFATFHYPFNQINDIMPYPACQ
;
A
#
# COMPACT_ATOMS: atom_id res chain seq x y z
N MET A 1 -16.88 -46.74 -7.48
CA MET A 1 -15.87 -46.44 -6.45
C MET A 1 -14.83 -45.52 -7.07
N PHE A 2 -14.99 -44.20 -6.88
CA PHE A 2 -13.92 -43.22 -7.08
C PHE A 2 -14.04 -42.24 -5.92
N MET A 3 -13.01 -42.21 -5.08
CA MET A 3 -12.95 -41.48 -3.82
C MET A 3 -12.93 -39.98 -4.12
N GLN A 4 -13.88 -39.24 -3.54
CA GLN A 4 -13.84 -37.79 -3.47
C GLN A 4 -12.74 -37.40 -2.47
N SER A 5 -11.75 -36.64 -2.94
CA SER A 5 -10.74 -36.05 -2.07
C SER A 5 -11.37 -34.98 -1.16
N PRO A 6 -10.87 -34.80 0.07
CA PRO A 6 -11.52 -33.98 1.09
C PRO A 6 -11.38 -32.49 0.77
N GLY A 7 -12.48 -31.77 0.98
CA GLY A 7 -12.56 -30.32 0.90
C GLY A 7 -11.46 -29.64 1.72
N GLN A 8 -10.70 -28.78 1.04
CA GLN A 8 -9.90 -27.77 1.70
C GLN A 8 -10.85 -26.70 2.23
N MET A 9 -11.02 -26.69 3.55
CA MET A 9 -11.74 -25.67 4.30
C MET A 9 -10.92 -24.36 4.21
N GLN A 10 -11.23 -23.49 3.24
CA GLN A 10 -10.63 -22.15 3.19
C GLN A 10 -11.07 -21.36 4.42
N ASN A 11 -10.09 -21.03 5.25
CA ASN A 11 -10.23 -20.12 6.37
C ASN A 11 -10.63 -18.72 5.83
N PRO A 12 -11.72 -18.07 6.31
CA PRO A 12 -12.19 -16.78 5.76
C PRO A 12 -11.22 -15.58 5.92
N GLY A 13 -10.03 -15.77 6.48
CA GLY A 13 -9.06 -14.71 6.75
C GLY A 13 -7.87 -14.62 5.77
N GLN A 14 -7.79 -15.46 4.73
CA GLN A 14 -6.64 -15.50 3.82
C GLN A 14 -7.01 -15.69 2.35
N ALA A 15 -8.13 -15.08 1.91
CA ALA A 15 -8.16 -14.64 0.52
C ALA A 15 -7.07 -13.56 0.39
N GLN A 16 -5.86 -13.94 -0.02
CA GLN A 16 -4.90 -12.99 -0.58
C GLN A 16 -5.55 -12.41 -1.82
N ILE A 17 -6.39 -11.39 -1.63
CA ILE A 17 -6.68 -10.43 -2.67
C ILE A 17 -5.34 -9.76 -2.91
N ASN A 18 -4.59 -10.27 -3.88
CA ASN A 18 -3.38 -9.63 -4.39
C ASN A 18 -3.81 -8.32 -5.05
N MET A 19 -4.15 -7.34 -4.23
CA MET A 19 -4.53 -6.01 -4.66
C MET A 19 -3.34 -5.41 -5.37
N SER A 20 -3.60 -4.77 -6.52
CA SER A 20 -2.58 -3.97 -7.19
C SER A 20 -2.13 -2.85 -6.27
N VAL A 21 -0.90 -2.35 -6.47
CA VAL A 21 -0.38 -1.20 -5.72
C VAL A 21 -1.32 0.01 -5.82
N GLN A 22 -1.93 0.23 -6.98
CA GLN A 22 -2.92 1.29 -7.18
C GLN A 22 -4.19 1.07 -6.34
N GLN A 23 -4.71 -0.16 -6.28
CA GLN A 23 -5.86 -0.49 -5.43
C GLN A 23 -5.53 -0.29 -3.95
N LYS A 24 -4.33 -0.70 -3.51
CA LYS A 24 -3.84 -0.44 -2.14
C LYS A 24 -3.80 1.07 -1.86
N ALA A 25 -3.26 1.86 -2.78
CA ALA A 25 -3.19 3.32 -2.62
C ALA A 25 -4.58 3.94 -2.49
N MET A 26 -5.53 3.56 -3.34
CA MET A 26 -6.92 4.04 -3.28
C MET A 26 -7.57 3.70 -1.93
N TYR A 27 -7.43 2.45 -1.48
CA TYR A 27 -7.97 1.99 -0.19
C TYR A 27 -7.34 2.70 1.02
N LEU A 28 -6.07 3.08 0.92
CA LEU A 28 -5.30 3.73 1.99
C LEU A 28 -5.32 5.27 1.90
N THR A 29 -6.13 5.85 1.02
CA THR A 29 -6.28 7.33 0.93
C THR A 29 -6.72 7.90 2.28
N GLY A 30 -6.05 8.96 2.73
CA GLY A 30 -6.25 9.62 4.01
C GLY A 30 -5.58 8.91 5.20
N ARG A 31 -4.83 7.83 4.98
CA ARG A 31 -4.13 7.07 6.04
C ARG A 31 -2.61 7.25 5.95
N LEU A 32 -1.95 7.12 7.10
CA LEU A 32 -0.50 6.98 7.19
C LEU A 32 -0.07 5.65 6.56
N VAL A 33 0.93 5.71 5.70
CA VAL A 33 1.47 4.55 4.98
C VAL A 33 2.99 4.57 4.95
N GLY A 34 3.58 3.39 4.81
CA GLY A 34 4.93 3.21 4.28
C GLY A 34 4.86 2.82 2.81
N ILE A 35 5.75 3.38 2.00
CA ILE A 35 5.88 3.09 0.56
C ILE A 35 7.30 2.58 0.31
N SER A 36 7.38 1.39 -0.27
CA SER A 36 8.62 0.80 -0.74
C SER A 36 8.80 1.16 -2.22
N LEU A 37 9.89 1.85 -2.54
CA LEU A 37 10.26 2.20 -3.91
C LEU A 37 11.18 1.14 -4.51
N ARG A 38 11.11 0.98 -5.83
CA ARG A 38 11.91 -0.01 -6.59
C ARG A 38 13.42 0.27 -6.55
N ASN A 39 13.82 1.49 -6.23
CA ASN A 39 15.22 1.87 -6.05
C ASN A 39 15.77 1.48 -4.66
N GLY A 40 14.98 0.80 -3.82
CA GLY A 40 15.37 0.39 -2.48
C GLY A 40 15.09 1.44 -1.39
N GLN A 41 14.64 2.65 -1.75
CA GLN A 41 14.26 3.67 -0.78
C GLN A 41 12.88 3.37 -0.18
N GLY A 42 12.75 3.63 1.13
CA GLY A 42 11.47 3.69 1.83
C GLY A 42 11.07 5.14 2.09
N VAL A 43 9.78 5.44 1.94
CA VAL A 43 9.20 6.73 2.33
C VAL A 43 7.93 6.53 3.13
N SER A 44 7.54 7.51 3.94
CA SER A 44 6.36 7.43 4.81
C SER A 44 5.59 8.74 4.81
N GLY A 45 4.27 8.66 4.78
CA GLY A 45 3.42 9.84 4.80
C GLY A 45 1.93 9.50 4.70
N VAL A 46 1.10 10.51 4.47
CA VAL A 46 -0.34 10.35 4.27
C VAL A 46 -0.65 10.39 2.78
N ILE A 47 -1.40 9.41 2.28
CA ILE A 47 -1.88 9.46 0.89
C ILE A 47 -2.98 10.53 0.79
N CYS A 48 -2.72 11.59 0.05
CA CYS A 48 -3.68 12.68 -0.18
C CYS A 48 -4.49 12.49 -1.46
N GLY A 49 -4.05 11.63 -2.39
CA GLY A 49 -4.79 11.37 -3.62
C GLY A 49 -4.11 10.35 -4.53
N VAL A 50 -4.89 9.82 -5.48
CA VAL A 50 -4.43 8.90 -6.52
C VAL A 50 -5.03 9.38 -7.85
N GLN A 51 -4.18 9.83 -8.76
CA GLN A 51 -4.60 10.33 -10.08
C GLN A 51 -3.41 10.31 -11.04
N GLY A 52 -3.68 10.28 -12.35
CA GLY A 52 -2.63 10.39 -13.37
C GLY A 52 -1.58 9.27 -13.38
N GLY A 53 -1.86 8.11 -12.78
CA GLY A 53 -0.88 7.02 -12.64
C GLY A 53 0.15 7.24 -11.51
N GLU A 54 -0.10 8.22 -10.64
CA GLU A 54 0.73 8.55 -9.49
C GLU A 54 -0.08 8.49 -8.18
N VAL A 55 0.65 8.32 -7.07
CA VAL A 55 0.13 8.54 -5.72
C VAL A 55 0.74 9.83 -5.14
N TYR A 56 -0.11 10.67 -4.55
CA TYR A 56 0.28 11.93 -3.92
C TYR A 56 0.35 11.71 -2.42
N VAL A 57 1.51 11.97 -1.84
CA VAL A 57 1.84 11.62 -0.46
C VAL A 57 2.36 12.86 0.25
N MET A 58 1.63 13.31 1.27
CA MET A 58 2.09 14.37 2.15
C MET A 58 3.12 13.79 3.12
N GLN A 59 4.34 14.33 3.08
CA GLN A 59 5.47 13.90 3.89
C GLN A 59 6.06 15.06 4.67
N TYR A 60 6.68 14.73 5.79
CA TYR A 60 7.51 15.67 6.53
C TYR A 60 8.73 16.05 5.69
N LEU A 61 9.02 17.35 5.58
CA LEU A 61 10.20 17.86 4.89
C LEU A 61 11.24 18.33 5.90
N TYR A 62 10.88 19.35 6.70
CA TYR A 62 11.77 19.98 7.67
C TYR A 62 11.02 20.91 8.64
N ALA A 63 11.46 20.97 9.90
CA ALA A 63 10.91 21.80 10.97
C ALA A 63 9.39 21.60 11.20
N SER A 64 8.56 22.54 10.77
CA SER A 64 7.09 22.44 10.82
C SER A 64 6.47 22.34 9.43
N GLN A 65 7.26 21.97 8.42
CA GLN A 65 6.86 21.97 7.02
C GLN A 65 6.59 20.55 6.51
N PHE A 66 5.51 20.44 5.76
CA PHE A 66 5.10 19.26 5.03
C PHE A 66 4.99 19.60 3.55
N ALA A 67 5.33 18.66 2.70
CA ALA A 67 5.21 18.80 1.26
C ALA A 67 4.53 17.58 0.65
N THR A 68 3.75 17.82 -0.41
CA THR A 68 3.16 16.74 -1.20
C THR A 68 4.17 16.30 -2.24
N PHE A 69 4.59 15.06 -2.14
CA PHE A 69 5.39 14.39 -3.16
C PHE A 69 4.48 13.52 -4.01
N HIS A 70 4.85 13.31 -5.27
CA HIS A 70 4.14 12.41 -6.16
C HIS A 70 5.07 11.28 -6.60
N TYR A 71 4.54 10.06 -6.59
CA TYR A 71 5.29 8.86 -6.97
C TYR A 71 4.53 8.12 -8.06
N PRO A 72 5.12 7.97 -9.25
CA PRO A 72 4.60 7.08 -10.29
C PRO A 72 4.47 5.64 -9.79
N PHE A 73 3.34 4.98 -10.08
CA PHE A 73 3.14 3.59 -9.67
C PHE A 73 4.20 2.63 -10.22
N ASN A 74 4.80 2.95 -11.37
CA ASN A 74 5.88 2.15 -11.95
C ASN A 74 7.18 2.23 -11.12
N GLN A 75 7.35 3.19 -10.22
CA GLN A 75 8.48 3.30 -9.30
C GLN A 75 8.21 2.65 -7.94
N ILE A 76 6.96 2.26 -7.68
CA ILE A 76 6.55 1.69 -6.40
C ILE A 76 6.63 0.16 -6.48
N ASN A 77 7.22 -0.42 -5.44
CA ASN A 77 7.23 -1.85 -5.20
C ASN A 77 6.01 -2.28 -4.36
N ASP A 78 5.75 -1.60 -3.24
CA ASP A 78 4.56 -1.85 -2.42
C ASP A 78 4.14 -0.64 -1.57
N ILE A 79 2.89 -0.65 -1.08
CA ILE A 79 2.32 0.31 -0.14
C ILE A 79 1.68 -0.45 1.03
N MET A 80 2.04 -0.09 2.26
CA MET A 80 1.57 -0.73 3.48
C MET A 80 0.99 0.29 4.45
N PRO A 81 -0.08 -0.05 5.21
CA PRO A 81 -0.53 0.79 6.31
C PRO A 81 0.60 0.95 7.34
N TYR A 82 0.78 2.16 7.87
CA TYR A 82 1.82 2.42 8.86
C TYR A 82 1.43 1.73 10.18
N PRO A 83 2.34 0.95 10.79
CA PRO A 83 2.04 0.23 12.02
C PRO A 83 1.90 1.20 13.20
N ALA A 84 1.14 0.79 14.21
CA ALA A 84 1.17 1.46 15.52
C ALA A 84 2.50 1.15 16.24
N CYS A 85 2.95 2.07 17.09
CA CYS A 85 4.04 1.79 18.03
C CYS A 85 3.60 0.73 19.05
N GLN A 86 4.55 -0.07 19.50
CA GLN A 86 4.38 -1.02 20.60
C GLN A 86 4.93 -0.45 21.90
#